data_AF-A0A9P0PPN3-F1
#
_entry.id   AF-A0A9P0PPN3-F1
#
_cell.length_a   1.000
_cell.length_b   1.000
_cell.length_c   1.000
_cell.angle_alpha   90.00
_cell.angle_beta   90.00
_cell.angle_gamma   90.00
#
_symmetry.space_group_name_H-M   'P 1'
#
loop_
_entity.id
_entity.type
_entity.pdbx_description
1 polymer ?
#
loop_
_entity_poly.entity_id
_entity_poly.type
_entity_poly.pdbx_seq_one_letter_code
_entity_poly.pdbx_strand_id
1 'polypeptide(L)'
;MELNREHFRAIIYYNFQRQLSQQECPAELLSVFGNEAPHQSTISRWYGELKRGRVSLSDDPRVGAPKTALTEEQKAARANWCQKTLDRFNSGNTKNVYSIVSGDESWIYCYESENKRQSAVWVFQGEEQPTKVNRSRSVSKMVATFVSKAGHIATILLNEQRTVTADWYTTICLPKVITELRKINPERRIILHQDNASSHTAQRTRQYLTEENVEILDHHPYSPDLSPNDFFTFQKIKNRLRWNKCFENWFERMQMSINLRGEYFERQ
;
A
#
# COMPACT_ATOMS: atom_id res chain seq x y z
N MET A 1 17.52 4.07 27.37
CA MET A 1 16.62 5.18 26.96
C MET A 1 16.25 4.92 25.51
N GLU A 2 14.97 4.82 25.16
CA GLU A 2 14.57 4.58 23.77
C GLU A 2 14.68 5.88 22.96
N LEU A 3 15.51 5.87 21.92
CA LEU A 3 15.66 7.00 21.01
C LEU A 3 14.68 6.87 19.85
N ASN A 4 13.91 7.93 19.61
CA ASN A 4 12.99 7.99 18.48
C ASN A 4 13.59 8.82 17.34
N ARG A 5 12.85 8.94 16.24
CA ARG A 5 13.31 9.66 15.05
C ARG A 5 13.53 11.16 15.30
N GLU A 6 12.76 11.79 16.18
CA GLU A 6 12.95 13.21 16.51
C GLU A 6 14.21 13.42 17.34
N HIS A 7 14.53 12.51 18.26
CA HIS A 7 15.80 12.56 19.01
C HIS A 7 17.00 12.52 18.07
N PHE A 8 17.02 11.61 17.09
CA PHE A 8 18.12 11.56 16.12
C PHE A 8 18.21 12.82 15.26
N ARG A 9 17.09 13.50 14.95
CA ARG A 9 17.11 14.78 14.22
C ARG A 9 17.69 15.91 15.05
N ALA A 10 17.37 15.94 16.35
CA ALA A 10 17.97 16.90 17.28
C ALA A 10 19.49 16.70 17.38
N ILE A 11 19.97 15.45 17.42
CA ILE A 11 21.41 15.14 17.45
C ILE A 11 22.07 15.55 16.12
N ILE A 12 21.44 15.26 14.98
CA ILE A 12 21.93 15.70 13.66
C ILE A 12 22.02 17.23 13.59
N TYR A 13 21.03 17.95 14.12
CA TYR A 13 21.04 19.41 14.18
C TYR A 13 22.15 19.93 15.09
N TYR A 14 22.34 19.34 16.27
CA TYR A 14 23.45 19.67 17.17
C TYR A 14 24.81 19.50 16.49
N ASN A 15 25.02 18.39 15.78
CA ASN A 15 26.25 18.13 15.03
C ASN A 15 26.45 19.13 13.88
N PHE A 16 25.37 19.50 13.18
CA PHE A 16 25.40 20.53 12.16
C PHE A 16 25.81 21.90 12.73
N GLN A 17 25.27 22.30 13.89
CA GLN A 17 25.65 23.54 14.57
C GLN A 17 27.10 23.54 15.04
N ARG A 18 27.63 22.37 15.40
CA ARG A 18 29.05 22.16 15.73
C ARG A 18 29.96 22.08 14.51
N GLN A 19 29.43 22.29 13.30
CA GLN A 19 30.15 22.26 12.04
C GLN A 19 30.79 20.90 11.72
N LEU A 20 30.25 19.82 12.27
CA LEU A 20 30.65 18.48 11.87
C LEU A 20 30.25 18.24 10.41
N SER A 21 31.13 17.65 9.61
CA SER A 21 30.81 17.47 8.20
C SER A 21 29.73 16.42 7.98
N GLN A 22 29.04 16.54 6.85
CA GLN A 22 28.04 15.56 6.42
C GLN A 22 28.63 14.15 6.21
N GLN A 23 29.95 14.03 6.00
CA GLN A 23 30.65 12.76 5.84
C GLN A 23 31.04 12.13 7.18
N GLU A 24 31.32 12.95 8.20
CA GLU A 24 31.76 12.50 9.54
C GLU A 24 30.58 12.19 10.46
N CYS A 25 29.48 12.94 10.35
CA CYS A 25 28.29 12.76 11.20
C CYS A 25 27.71 11.33 11.18
N PRO A 26 27.65 10.61 10.04
CA PRO A 26 27.26 9.20 10.02
C PRO A 26 28.17 8.29 10.83
N ALA A 27 29.49 8.50 10.76
CA ALA A 27 30.45 7.68 11.49
C ALA A 27 30.35 7.91 13.00
N GLU A 28 30.14 9.15 13.43
CA GLU A 28 29.91 9.49 14.85
C GLU A 28 28.60 8.88 15.36
N LEU A 29 27.50 9.01 14.62
CA LEU A 29 26.22 8.42 15.04
C LEU A 29 26.29 6.89 15.10
N LEU A 30 27.00 6.27 14.15
CA LEU A 30 27.22 4.83 14.16
C LEU A 30 28.11 4.38 15.33
N SER A 31 29.14 5.15 15.69
CA SER A 31 30.03 4.80 16.80
C SER A 31 29.34 4.89 18.17
N VAL A 32 28.39 5.83 18.32
CA VAL A 32 27.66 6.04 19.58
C VAL A 32 26.41 5.17 19.68
N PHE A 33 25.65 5.01 18.59
CA PHE A 33 24.32 4.38 18.61
C PHE A 33 24.25 3.03 17.86
N GLY A 34 25.33 2.61 17.21
CA GLY A 34 25.39 1.32 16.49
C GLY A 34 24.25 1.16 15.49
N ASN A 35 23.59 0.00 15.53
CA ASN A 35 22.50 -0.34 14.61
C ASN A 35 21.23 0.52 14.78
N GLU A 36 21.12 1.29 15.87
CA GLU A 36 20.00 2.22 16.05
C GLU A 36 20.21 3.55 15.32
N ALA A 37 21.44 3.81 14.83
CA ALA A 37 21.76 5.03 14.12
C ALA A 37 20.94 5.19 12.82
N PRO A 38 20.54 6.42 12.46
CA PRO A 38 19.89 6.68 11.19
C PRO A 38 20.78 6.32 10.01
N HIS A 39 20.18 5.77 8.96
CA HIS A 39 20.89 5.48 7.72
C HIS A 39 21.52 6.76 7.10
N GLN A 40 22.68 6.62 6.45
CA GLN A 40 23.45 7.73 5.86
C GLN A 40 22.59 8.63 4.95
N SER A 41 21.69 8.05 4.16
CA SER A 41 20.76 8.80 3.30
C SER A 41 19.83 9.73 4.09
N THR A 42 19.40 9.31 5.28
CA THR A 42 18.57 10.13 6.18
C THR A 42 19.37 11.32 6.71
N ILE A 43 20.61 11.08 7.14
CA ILE A 43 21.52 12.13 7.64
C ILE A 43 21.80 13.15 6.53
N SER A 44 22.17 12.66 5.34
CA SER A 44 22.43 13.50 4.17
C SER A 44 21.23 14.37 3.78
N ARG A 45 20.02 13.79 3.81
CA ARG A 45 18.79 14.54 3.57
C ARG A 45 18.63 15.68 4.57
N TRP A 46 18.77 15.39 5.88
CA TRP A 46 18.65 16.39 6.93
C TRP A 46 19.71 17.50 6.86
N TYR A 47 20.96 17.18 6.52
CA TYR A 47 21.99 18.19 6.26
C TYR A 47 21.60 19.12 5.10
N GLY A 48 21.04 18.57 4.01
CA GLY A 48 20.54 19.36 2.89
C GLY A 48 19.40 20.30 3.31
N GLU A 49 18.47 19.82 4.13
CA GLU A 49 17.36 20.62 4.66
C GLU A 49 17.82 21.73 5.61
N LEU A 50 18.77 21.45 6.49
CA LEU A 50 19.33 22.46 7.41
C LEU A 50 20.09 23.56 6.66
N LYS A 51 20.86 23.19 5.62
CA LYS A 51 21.51 24.16 4.72
C LYS A 51 20.50 25.06 3.99
N ARG A 52 19.27 24.58 3.76
CA ARG A 52 18.17 25.34 3.16
C ARG A 52 17.39 26.18 4.17
N GLY A 53 17.82 26.24 5.44
CA GLY A 53 17.21 27.06 6.47
C GLY A 53 15.96 26.45 7.12
N ARG A 54 15.83 25.11 7.12
CA ARG A 54 14.73 24.44 7.83
C ARG A 54 14.76 24.75 9.33
N VAL A 55 13.62 25.17 9.87
CA VAL A 55 13.47 25.59 11.27
C VAL A 55 12.84 24.53 12.19
N SER A 56 12.26 23.46 11.63
CA SER A 56 11.55 22.42 12.39
C SER A 56 12.22 21.04 12.27
N LEU A 57 12.35 20.37 13.42
CA LEU A 57 12.83 18.99 13.55
C LEU A 57 11.69 17.95 13.45
N SER A 58 10.44 18.39 13.54
CA SER A 58 9.29 17.52 13.37
C SER A 58 9.06 17.19 11.89
N ASP A 59 8.32 16.09 11.66
CA ASP A 59 7.81 15.82 10.32
C ASP A 59 6.95 17.00 9.87
N ASP A 60 7.14 17.45 8.63
CA ASP A 60 6.17 18.36 8.01
C ASP A 60 4.79 17.69 8.07
N PRO A 61 3.70 18.46 8.19
CA PRO A 61 2.36 17.92 8.12
C PRO A 61 2.27 17.05 6.87
N ARG A 62 2.17 15.74 7.06
CA ARG A 62 1.89 14.86 5.94
C ARG A 62 0.50 15.25 5.50
N VAL A 63 0.39 15.77 4.29
CA VAL A 63 -0.90 15.89 3.61
C VAL A 63 -1.37 14.45 3.41
N GLY A 64 -2.02 13.90 4.44
CA GLY A 64 -2.72 12.63 4.33
C GLY A 64 -3.79 12.77 3.26
N ALA A 65 -4.27 11.64 2.74
CA ALA A 65 -5.46 11.63 1.88
C ALA A 65 -6.55 12.53 2.52
N PRO A 66 -7.12 13.48 1.77
CA PRO A 66 -8.08 14.44 2.33
C PRO A 66 -9.19 13.66 3.01
N LYS A 67 -9.40 13.92 4.31
CA LYS A 67 -10.23 13.06 5.14
C LYS A 67 -11.71 13.09 4.77
N THR A 68 -12.21 14.00 3.92
CA THR A 68 -13.63 13.99 3.55
C THR A 68 -14.08 14.82 2.33
N ALA A 69 -13.26 15.63 1.66
CA ALA A 69 -13.75 16.33 0.46
C ALA A 69 -12.62 16.55 -0.56
N LEU A 70 -12.84 16.05 -1.77
CA LEU A 70 -12.09 16.46 -2.95
C LEU A 70 -12.32 17.95 -3.20
N THR A 71 -11.28 18.68 -3.59
CA THR A 71 -11.40 20.05 -4.11
C THR A 71 -12.22 20.06 -5.40
N GLU A 72 -12.80 21.20 -5.77
CA GLU A 72 -13.57 21.31 -7.03
C GLU A 72 -12.71 21.02 -8.25
N GLU A 73 -11.43 21.41 -8.21
CA GLU A 73 -10.46 21.11 -9.25
C GLU A 73 -10.23 19.59 -9.37
N GLN A 74 -10.09 18.89 -8.24
CA GLN A 74 -9.96 17.43 -8.23
C GLN A 74 -11.22 16.73 -8.72
N LYS A 75 -12.42 17.24 -8.38
CA LYS A 75 -13.69 16.70 -8.88
C LYS A 75 -13.82 16.87 -10.39
N ALA A 76 -13.52 18.06 -10.90
CA ALA A 76 -13.57 18.37 -12.33
C ALA A 76 -12.57 17.49 -13.11
N ALA A 77 -11.34 17.37 -12.63
CA ALA A 77 -10.33 16.55 -13.26
C ALA A 77 -10.69 15.05 -13.23
N ARG A 78 -11.29 14.55 -12.15
CA ARG A 78 -11.86 13.19 -12.09
C ARG A 78 -12.99 12.98 -13.10
N ALA A 79 -13.97 13.89 -13.15
CA ALA A 79 -15.10 13.79 -14.08
C ALA A 79 -14.64 13.82 -15.55
N ASN A 80 -13.71 14.73 -15.88
CA ASN A 80 -13.11 14.82 -17.21
C ASN A 80 -12.36 13.53 -17.60
N TRP A 81 -11.62 12.95 -16.65
CA TRP A 81 -10.95 11.68 -16.88
C TRP A 81 -11.94 10.54 -17.13
N CYS A 82 -13.00 10.45 -16.34
CA CYS A 82 -14.07 9.47 -16.53
C CYS A 82 -14.71 9.61 -17.91
N GLN A 83 -15.06 10.84 -18.32
CA GLN A 83 -15.67 11.09 -19.62
C GLN A 83 -14.73 10.67 -20.76
N LYS A 84 -13.47 11.10 -20.74
CA LYS A 84 -12.47 10.71 -21.76
C LYS A 84 -12.29 9.19 -21.84
N THR A 85 -12.26 8.52 -20.69
CA THR A 85 -12.11 7.06 -20.62
C THR A 85 -13.34 6.35 -21.16
N LEU A 86 -14.54 6.83 -20.83
CA LEU A 86 -15.80 6.32 -21.39
C LEU A 86 -15.84 6.49 -22.91
N ASP A 87 -15.50 7.67 -23.43
CA ASP A 87 -15.49 7.95 -24.86
C ASP A 87 -14.48 7.05 -25.58
N ARG A 88 -13.25 6.96 -25.05
CA ARG A 88 -12.16 6.14 -25.57
C ARG A 88 -12.53 4.66 -25.73
N PHE A 89 -13.33 4.13 -24.80
CA PHE A 89 -13.74 2.72 -24.80
C PHE A 89 -15.20 2.51 -25.22
N ASN A 90 -15.86 3.54 -25.75
CA ASN A 90 -17.28 3.54 -26.12
C ASN A 90 -18.18 2.97 -25.00
N SER A 91 -18.01 3.48 -23.78
CA SER A 91 -18.71 3.03 -22.56
C SER A 91 -18.61 1.51 -22.30
N GLY A 92 -17.53 0.88 -22.77
CA GLY A 92 -17.28 -0.55 -22.59
C GLY A 92 -17.90 -1.45 -23.66
N ASN A 93 -18.52 -0.88 -24.70
CA ASN A 93 -19.16 -1.62 -25.79
C ASN A 93 -18.18 -2.11 -26.87
N THR A 94 -16.90 -1.78 -26.76
CA THR A 94 -15.86 -2.21 -27.72
C THR A 94 -15.03 -3.36 -27.16
N LYS A 95 -14.46 -4.18 -28.05
CA LYS A 95 -13.50 -5.24 -27.66
C LYS A 95 -12.20 -4.67 -27.08
N ASN A 96 -11.93 -3.39 -27.26
CA ASN A 96 -10.73 -2.72 -26.75
C ASN A 96 -10.62 -2.77 -25.21
N VAL A 97 -11.74 -2.92 -24.49
CA VAL A 97 -11.68 -3.09 -23.02
C VAL A 97 -10.97 -4.37 -22.56
N TYR A 98 -10.84 -5.39 -23.42
CA TYR A 98 -10.09 -6.60 -23.09
C TYR A 98 -8.57 -6.39 -23.10
N SER A 99 -8.11 -5.26 -23.66
CA SER A 99 -6.71 -4.84 -23.54
C SER A 99 -6.41 -4.13 -22.22
N ILE A 100 -7.43 -3.72 -21.45
CA ILE A 100 -7.23 -3.04 -20.17
C ILE A 100 -6.84 -4.05 -19.10
N VAL A 101 -5.76 -3.74 -18.40
CA VAL A 101 -5.24 -4.47 -17.25
C VAL A 101 -5.16 -3.49 -16.09
N SER A 102 -5.85 -3.78 -15.00
CA SER A 102 -5.77 -2.98 -13.77
C SER A 102 -4.83 -3.67 -12.79
N GLY A 103 -3.82 -2.94 -12.32
CA GLY A 103 -2.83 -3.40 -11.36
C GLY A 103 -2.82 -2.51 -10.12
N ASP A 104 -2.71 -3.11 -8.94
CA ASP A 104 -2.61 -2.37 -7.68
C ASP A 104 -1.98 -3.23 -6.57
N GLU A 105 -1.56 -2.60 -5.48
CA GLU A 105 -0.96 -3.26 -4.33
C GLU A 105 -1.76 -3.13 -3.04
N SER A 106 -1.92 -4.25 -2.33
CA SER A 106 -2.54 -4.27 -1.00
C SER A 106 -1.67 -5.03 -0.02
N TRP A 107 -1.65 -4.54 1.22
CA TRP A 107 -1.26 -5.36 2.36
C TRP A 107 -2.32 -6.44 2.60
N ILE A 108 -1.86 -7.67 2.75
CA ILE A 108 -2.61 -8.81 3.27
C ILE A 108 -2.04 -9.11 4.64
N TYR A 109 -2.91 -9.07 5.65
CA TYR A 109 -2.56 -9.35 7.03
C TYR A 109 -2.85 -10.81 7.35
N CYS A 110 -1.92 -11.51 8.00
CA CYS A 110 -2.16 -12.85 8.52
C CYS A 110 -3.31 -12.86 9.54
N TYR A 111 -3.61 -11.72 10.15
CA TYR A 111 -4.83 -11.51 10.94
C TYR A 111 -5.46 -10.19 10.49
N GLU A 112 -6.51 -10.27 9.68
CA GLU A 112 -7.37 -9.10 9.47
C GLU A 112 -8.33 -8.97 10.64
N SER A 113 -8.30 -7.83 11.32
CA SER A 113 -9.31 -7.49 12.32
C SER A 113 -10.70 -7.61 11.70
N GLU A 114 -11.65 -8.17 12.44
CA GLU A 114 -13.06 -8.21 12.05
C GLU A 114 -13.53 -6.86 11.54
N ASN A 115 -14.30 -6.85 10.44
CA ASN A 115 -14.87 -5.59 9.95
C ASN A 115 -15.80 -5.00 11.01
N LYS A 116 -16.02 -3.68 11.00
CA LYS A 116 -16.94 -3.01 11.95
C LYS A 116 -18.33 -3.66 12.03
N ARG A 117 -18.82 -4.20 10.92
CA ARG A 117 -20.09 -4.95 10.87
C ARG A 117 -20.04 -6.33 11.55
N GLN A 118 -18.90 -7.01 11.51
CA GLN A 118 -18.70 -8.32 12.13
C GLN A 118 -18.42 -8.21 13.63
N SER A 119 -17.85 -7.08 14.05
CA SER A 119 -17.60 -6.73 15.45
C SER A 119 -18.65 -5.76 16.01
N ALA A 120 -19.84 -5.74 15.41
CA ALA A 120 -20.99 -5.01 15.92
C ALA A 120 -21.60 -5.82 17.06
N VAL A 121 -21.55 -5.26 18.26
CA VAL A 121 -22.09 -5.86 19.48
C VAL A 121 -23.31 -5.05 19.88
N TRP A 122 -24.41 -5.73 20.20
CA TRP A 122 -25.58 -5.05 20.77
C TRP A 122 -25.26 -4.66 22.21
N VAL A 123 -25.37 -3.37 22.51
CA VAL A 123 -25.23 -2.81 23.86
C VAL A 123 -26.53 -2.10 24.22
N PHE A 124 -26.99 -2.29 25.46
CA PHE A 124 -28.18 -1.60 25.95
C PHE A 124 -27.91 -0.12 26.19
N GLN A 125 -28.96 0.69 26.14
CA GLN A 125 -28.86 2.13 26.36
C GLN A 125 -28.38 2.40 27.80
N GLY A 126 -27.14 2.90 27.93
CA GLY A 126 -26.50 3.21 29.21
C GLY A 126 -25.29 2.35 29.57
N GLU A 127 -25.00 1.29 28.80
CA GLU A 127 -23.80 0.46 29.01
C GLU A 127 -22.58 1.00 28.25
N GLU A 128 -21.40 0.82 28.84
CA GLU A 128 -20.14 1.21 28.21
C GLU A 128 -19.83 0.31 27.00
N GLN A 129 -19.37 0.92 25.90
CA GLN A 129 -18.94 0.16 24.73
C GLN A 129 -17.68 -0.63 25.06
N PRO A 130 -17.58 -1.91 24.63
CA PRO A 130 -16.40 -2.71 24.92
C PRO A 130 -15.14 -2.09 24.32
N THR A 131 -14.11 -1.92 25.15
CA THR A 131 -12.80 -1.40 24.75
C THR A 131 -12.12 -2.38 23.81
N LYS A 132 -12.05 -2.04 22.52
CA LYS A 132 -11.31 -2.84 21.54
C LYS A 132 -9.82 -2.69 21.80
N VAL A 133 -9.20 -3.74 22.34
CA VAL A 133 -7.74 -3.85 22.39
C VAL A 133 -7.24 -3.94 20.95
N ASN A 134 -6.50 -2.92 20.51
CA ASN A 134 -5.85 -2.92 19.22
C ASN A 134 -4.73 -3.96 19.28
N ARG A 135 -5.00 -5.19 18.81
CA ARG A 135 -4.00 -6.26 18.81
C ARG A 135 -2.82 -5.82 17.95
N SER A 136 -1.60 -6.10 18.44
CA SER A 136 -0.35 -5.72 17.78
C SER A 136 -0.30 -6.20 16.33
N ARG A 137 0.43 -5.45 15.48
CA ARG A 137 0.56 -5.68 14.04
C ARG A 137 0.79 -7.16 13.73
N SER A 138 -0.20 -7.81 13.13
CA SER A 138 -0.02 -9.14 12.55
C SER A 138 1.05 -9.10 11.45
N VAL A 139 1.74 -10.22 11.23
CA VAL A 139 2.61 -10.39 10.05
C VAL A 139 1.81 -10.01 8.80
N SER A 140 2.32 -9.05 8.03
CA SER A 140 1.67 -8.53 6.83
C SER A 140 2.55 -8.79 5.63
N LYS A 141 1.96 -9.26 4.53
CA LYS A 141 2.65 -9.37 3.25
C LYS A 141 2.00 -8.43 2.25
N MET A 142 2.81 -7.70 1.50
CA MET A 142 2.34 -6.86 0.42
C MET A 142 2.24 -7.68 -0.86
N VAL A 143 1.12 -7.57 -1.56
CA VAL A 143 0.91 -8.23 -2.85
C VAL A 143 0.55 -7.21 -3.90
N ALA A 144 1.05 -7.40 -5.10
CA ALA A 144 0.56 -6.75 -6.30
C ALA A 144 -0.41 -7.70 -7.02
N THR A 145 -1.60 -7.23 -7.38
CA THR A 145 -2.61 -8.02 -8.08
C THR A 145 -3.01 -7.34 -9.37
N PHE A 146 -3.03 -8.11 -10.46
CA PHE A 146 -3.39 -7.65 -11.79
C PHE A 146 -4.60 -8.42 -12.30
N VAL A 147 -5.59 -7.67 -12.79
CA VAL A 147 -6.86 -8.21 -13.30
C VAL A 147 -7.21 -7.55 -14.62
N SER A 148 -7.96 -8.25 -15.47
CA SER A 148 -8.58 -7.72 -16.68
C SER A 148 -10.06 -8.10 -16.72
N LYS A 149 -10.77 -7.66 -17.76
CA LYS A 149 -12.14 -8.13 -18.03
C LYS A 149 -12.23 -9.65 -18.19
N ALA A 150 -11.15 -10.32 -18.63
CA ALA A 150 -11.12 -11.78 -18.75
C ALA A 150 -10.95 -12.50 -17.40
N GLY A 151 -10.58 -11.78 -16.33
CA GLY A 151 -10.37 -12.33 -15.00
C GLY A 151 -9.00 -11.96 -14.41
N HIS A 152 -8.59 -12.75 -13.42
CA HIS A 152 -7.30 -12.63 -12.77
C HIS A 152 -6.15 -12.96 -13.73
N ILE A 153 -5.07 -12.20 -13.65
CA ILE A 153 -3.85 -12.41 -14.45
C ILE A 153 -2.74 -12.92 -13.56
N ALA A 154 -2.38 -12.16 -12.52
CA ALA A 154 -1.27 -12.50 -11.66
C ALA A 154 -1.43 -11.87 -10.28
N THR A 155 -0.92 -12.57 -9.25
CA THR A 155 -0.70 -12.02 -7.92
C THR A 155 0.74 -12.27 -7.55
N ILE A 156 1.49 -11.19 -7.29
CA ILE A 156 2.93 -11.23 -7.09
C ILE A 156 3.22 -10.76 -5.68
N LEU A 157 3.89 -11.62 -4.92
CA LEU A 157 4.25 -11.35 -3.54
C LEU A 157 5.52 -10.48 -3.50
N LEU A 158 5.49 -9.41 -2.71
CA LEU A 158 6.68 -8.64 -2.37
C LEU A 158 7.42 -9.41 -1.25
N ASN A 159 8.32 -10.31 -1.65
CA ASN A 159 9.20 -11.02 -0.72
C ASN A 159 10.33 -10.09 -0.26
N GLU A 160 10.71 -10.17 1.01
CA GLU A 160 11.93 -9.56 1.59
C GLU A 160 11.98 -8.02 1.66
N GLN A 161 11.12 -7.30 0.93
CA GLN A 161 11.04 -5.83 0.94
C GLN A 161 9.79 -5.32 1.68
N ARG A 162 9.89 -4.13 2.29
CA ARG A 162 8.77 -3.47 2.99
C ARG A 162 7.93 -2.54 2.10
N THR A 163 8.40 -2.20 0.90
CA THR A 163 7.76 -1.18 0.05
C THR A 163 8.01 -1.52 -1.42
N VAL A 164 7.02 -1.28 -2.27
CA VAL A 164 7.14 -1.39 -3.73
C VAL A 164 8.11 -0.32 -4.21
N THR A 165 9.24 -0.76 -4.77
CA THR A 165 10.21 0.12 -5.42
C THR A 165 10.06 0.03 -6.94
N ALA A 166 10.47 1.09 -7.66
CA ALA A 166 10.50 1.04 -9.13
C ALA A 166 11.40 -0.10 -9.66
N ASP A 167 12.47 -0.41 -8.92
CA ASP A 167 13.36 -1.52 -9.26
C ASP A 167 12.64 -2.87 -9.17
N TRP A 168 12.02 -3.19 -8.03
CA TRP A 168 11.23 -4.41 -7.89
C TRP A 168 10.09 -4.49 -8.91
N TYR A 169 9.42 -3.36 -9.15
CA TYR A 169 8.28 -3.30 -10.07
C TYR A 169 8.69 -3.65 -11.51
N THR A 170 9.84 -3.15 -11.97
CA THR A 170 10.35 -3.37 -13.33
C THR A 170 11.13 -4.67 -13.51
N THR A 171 11.75 -5.20 -12.45
CA THR A 171 12.60 -6.41 -12.55
C THR A 171 11.87 -7.69 -12.22
N ILE A 172 10.83 -7.63 -11.36
CA ILE A 172 10.12 -8.82 -10.88
C ILE A 172 8.63 -8.76 -11.21
N CYS A 173 7.98 -7.62 -10.95
CA CYS A 173 6.53 -7.53 -11.02
C CYS A 173 6.01 -7.53 -12.46
N LEU A 174 6.27 -6.45 -13.21
CA LEU A 174 5.77 -6.28 -14.58
C LEU A 174 6.21 -7.37 -15.55
N PRO A 175 7.48 -7.86 -15.55
CA PRO A 175 7.89 -8.93 -16.46
C PRO A 175 7.02 -10.18 -16.34
N LYS A 176 6.64 -10.57 -15.12
CA LYS A 176 5.75 -11.73 -14.89
C LYS A 176 4.35 -11.48 -15.44
N VAL A 177 3.79 -10.29 -15.22
CA VAL A 177 2.47 -9.92 -15.72
C VAL A 177 2.43 -9.90 -17.25
N ILE A 178 3.42 -9.27 -17.88
CA ILE A 178 3.51 -9.16 -19.33
C ILE A 178 3.70 -10.53 -19.96
N THR A 179 4.58 -11.37 -19.38
CA THR A 179 4.77 -12.75 -19.84
C THR A 179 3.47 -13.54 -19.81
N GLU A 180 2.70 -13.48 -18.73
CA GLU A 180 1.41 -14.18 -18.64
C GLU A 180 0.38 -13.65 -19.65
N LEU A 181 0.33 -12.33 -19.87
CA LEU A 181 -0.56 -11.72 -20.85
C LEU A 181 -0.22 -12.09 -22.29
N ARG A 182 1.07 -12.19 -22.60
CA ARG A 182 1.60 -12.47 -23.94
C ARG A 182 1.85 -13.94 -24.22
N LYS A 183 1.63 -14.82 -23.24
CA LYS A 183 1.83 -16.28 -23.34
C LYS A 183 1.12 -16.92 -24.53
N ILE A 184 -0.10 -16.47 -24.83
CA ILE A 184 -0.91 -16.99 -25.95
C ILE A 184 -0.79 -16.09 -27.18
N ASN A 185 -0.67 -14.77 -26.98
CA ASN A 185 -0.55 -13.79 -28.06
C ASN A 185 0.59 -12.81 -27.75
N PRO A 186 1.78 -13.00 -28.34
CA PRO A 186 2.92 -12.11 -28.14
C PRO A 186 2.64 -10.66 -28.49
N GLU A 187 1.84 -10.43 -29.52
CA GLU A 187 1.46 -9.09 -30.01
C GLU A 187 0.22 -8.53 -29.30
N ARG A 188 -0.15 -9.09 -28.14
CA ARG A 188 -1.28 -8.58 -27.37
C ARG A 188 -1.04 -7.12 -26.99
N ARG A 189 -1.95 -6.24 -27.41
CA ARG A 189 -2.03 -4.86 -26.93
C ARG A 189 -2.41 -4.84 -25.45
N ILE A 190 -1.62 -4.15 -24.64
CA ILE A 190 -1.81 -3.99 -23.20
C ILE A 190 -1.99 -2.50 -22.89
N ILE A 191 -3.06 -2.19 -22.14
CA ILE A 191 -3.35 -0.87 -21.61
C ILE A 191 -3.36 -1.01 -20.09
N LEU A 192 -2.31 -0.56 -19.41
CA LEU A 192 -2.13 -0.69 -17.97
C LEU A 192 -2.77 0.48 -17.23
N HIS A 193 -3.72 0.18 -16.36
CA HIS A 193 -4.32 1.10 -15.41
C HIS A 193 -3.72 0.86 -14.02
N GLN A 194 -3.09 1.89 -13.46
CA GLN A 194 -2.43 1.88 -12.15
C GLN A 194 -2.54 3.28 -11.52
N ASP A 195 -2.27 3.38 -10.22
CA ASP A 195 -2.26 4.66 -9.54
C ASP A 195 -0.99 5.49 -9.85
N ASN A 196 -0.90 6.68 -9.25
CA ASN A 196 0.24 7.58 -9.44
C ASN A 196 1.33 7.40 -8.37
N ALA A 197 1.49 6.22 -7.78
CA ALA A 197 2.55 5.96 -6.82
C ALA A 197 3.94 6.28 -7.41
N SER A 198 4.89 6.63 -6.54
CA SER A 198 6.24 7.01 -6.97
C SER A 198 6.96 5.89 -7.73
N SER A 199 6.66 4.62 -7.43
CA SER A 199 7.17 3.46 -8.15
C SER A 199 6.62 3.39 -9.58
N HIS A 200 5.35 3.74 -9.79
CA HIS A 200 4.67 3.71 -11.09
C HIS A 200 5.07 4.88 -11.98
N THR A 201 5.31 6.04 -11.38
CA THR A 201 5.67 7.28 -12.09
C THR A 201 7.17 7.47 -12.28
N ALA A 202 8.01 6.61 -11.68
CA ALA A 202 9.46 6.65 -11.83
C ALA A 202 9.89 6.53 -13.30
N GLN A 203 10.97 7.24 -13.66
CA GLN A 203 11.52 7.22 -15.02
C GLN A 203 11.82 5.80 -15.50
N ARG A 204 12.44 4.97 -14.64
CA ARG A 204 12.74 3.57 -14.93
C ARG A 204 11.49 2.78 -15.31
N THR A 205 10.38 2.98 -14.59
CA THR A 205 9.12 2.29 -14.85
C THR A 205 8.49 2.73 -16.16
N ARG A 206 8.48 4.05 -16.43
CA ARG A 206 7.98 4.58 -17.71
C ARG A 206 8.79 4.09 -18.90
N GLN A 207 10.11 4.06 -18.76
CA GLN A 207 11.01 3.55 -19.80
C GLN A 207 10.73 2.07 -20.07
N TYR A 208 10.68 1.24 -19.03
CA TYR A 208 10.39 -0.19 -19.16
C TYR A 208 9.03 -0.45 -19.84
N LEU A 209 7.98 0.26 -19.43
CA LEU A 209 6.65 0.14 -20.06
C LEU A 209 6.67 0.54 -21.54
N THR A 210 7.46 1.55 -21.89
CA THR A 210 7.62 2.01 -23.29
C THR A 210 8.36 0.96 -24.12
N GLU A 211 9.45 0.40 -23.60
CA GLU A 211 10.23 -0.67 -24.24
C GLU A 211 9.39 -1.92 -24.47
N GLU A 212 8.50 -2.25 -23.53
CA GLU A 212 7.58 -3.37 -23.63
C GLU A 212 6.32 -3.08 -24.47
N ASN A 213 6.21 -1.90 -25.08
CA ASN A 213 5.02 -1.46 -25.83
C ASN A 213 3.71 -1.58 -25.02
N VAL A 214 3.77 -1.20 -23.74
CA VAL A 214 2.62 -1.15 -22.83
C VAL A 214 2.12 0.28 -22.75
N GLU A 215 0.86 0.47 -23.12
CA GLU A 215 0.22 1.78 -23.02
C GLU A 215 -0.22 2.05 -21.58
N ILE A 216 0.05 3.25 -21.05
CA ILE A 216 -0.43 3.66 -19.74
C ILE A 216 -1.80 4.32 -19.91
N LEU A 217 -2.79 3.82 -19.15
CA LEU A 217 -4.03 4.55 -18.92
C LEU A 217 -3.81 5.44 -17.70
N ASP A 218 -3.70 6.75 -17.95
CA ASP A 218 -3.59 7.75 -16.88
C ASP A 218 -4.66 7.51 -15.80
N HIS A 219 -4.37 7.85 -14.55
CA HIS A 219 -5.35 7.80 -13.46
C HIS A 219 -5.31 9.09 -12.66
N HIS A 220 -6.45 9.55 -12.15
CA HIS A 220 -6.49 10.74 -11.31
C HIS A 220 -6.14 10.38 -9.86
N PRO A 221 -5.29 11.18 -9.16
CA PRO A 221 -5.05 11.00 -7.72
C PRO A 221 -6.32 10.86 -6.89
N TYR A 222 -6.24 10.11 -5.79
CA TYR A 222 -7.31 9.92 -4.79
C TYR A 222 -8.62 9.33 -5.37
N SER A 223 -8.51 8.32 -6.23
CA SER A 223 -9.67 7.68 -6.87
C SER A 223 -9.73 6.16 -6.73
N PRO A 224 -9.68 5.62 -5.49
CA PRO A 224 -9.78 4.17 -5.27
C PRO A 224 -11.16 3.62 -5.69
N ASP A 225 -12.20 4.45 -5.64
CA ASP A 225 -13.55 4.11 -6.10
C ASP A 225 -13.64 3.81 -7.61
N LEU A 226 -12.64 4.23 -8.38
CA LEU A 226 -12.53 4.00 -9.82
C LEU A 226 -11.50 2.91 -10.18
N SER A 227 -10.84 2.30 -9.19
CA SER A 227 -9.88 1.21 -9.37
C SER A 227 -10.56 -0.15 -9.16
N PRO A 228 -10.62 -1.03 -10.19
CA PRO A 228 -11.15 -2.39 -10.06
C PRO A 228 -10.55 -3.20 -8.91
N ASN A 229 -9.28 -2.98 -8.61
CA ASN A 229 -8.62 -3.69 -7.53
C ASN A 229 -9.13 -3.27 -6.15
N ASP A 230 -9.26 -1.96 -5.93
CA ASP A 230 -9.74 -1.39 -4.68
C ASP A 230 -11.22 -1.70 -4.41
N PHE A 231 -12.11 -1.40 -5.36
CA PHE A 231 -13.56 -1.52 -5.09
C PHE A 231 -14.06 -2.97 -5.15
N PHE A 232 -13.30 -3.91 -5.75
CA PHE A 232 -13.76 -5.29 -5.94
C PHE A 232 -12.73 -6.35 -5.56
N THR A 233 -11.57 -6.39 -6.23
CA THR A 233 -10.65 -7.54 -6.16
C THR A 233 -10.13 -7.80 -4.75
N PHE A 234 -9.60 -6.77 -4.08
CA PHE A 234 -9.01 -6.94 -2.76
C PHE A 234 -10.05 -7.30 -1.71
N GLN A 235 -11.24 -6.72 -1.76
CA GLN A 235 -12.32 -7.09 -0.83
C GLN A 235 -12.65 -8.58 -0.95
N LYS A 236 -12.69 -9.12 -2.18
CA LYS A 236 -12.97 -10.53 -2.43
C LYS A 236 -11.85 -11.44 -1.93
N ILE A 237 -10.58 -11.09 -2.21
CA ILE A 237 -9.40 -11.83 -1.73
C ILE A 237 -9.39 -11.89 -0.21
N LYS A 238 -9.54 -10.73 0.44
CA LYS A 238 -9.55 -10.58 1.90
C LYS A 238 -10.67 -11.41 2.54
N ASN A 239 -11.89 -11.36 1.98
CA ASN A 239 -13.01 -12.17 2.47
C ASN A 239 -12.74 -13.68 2.35
N ARG A 240 -12.12 -14.13 1.24
CA ARG A 240 -11.74 -15.55 1.07
C ARG A 240 -10.68 -15.99 2.09
N LEU A 241 -9.66 -15.17 2.33
CA LEU A 241 -8.62 -15.47 3.33
C LEU A 241 -9.19 -15.53 4.75
N ARG A 242 -10.11 -14.62 5.09
CA ARG A 242 -10.83 -14.67 6.37
C ARG A 242 -11.65 -15.93 6.54
N TRP A 243 -12.32 -16.39 5.47
CA TRP A 243 -13.12 -17.62 5.52
C TRP A 243 -12.25 -18.85 5.80
N ASN A 244 -11.12 -18.99 5.11
CA ASN A 244 -10.19 -20.09 5.36
C ASN A 244 -9.72 -20.10 6.82
N LYS A 245 -9.39 -18.93 7.36
CA LYS A 245 -8.99 -18.80 8.76
C LYS A 245 -10.14 -19.05 9.74
N CYS A 246 -11.37 -18.67 9.41
CA CYS A 246 -12.55 -19.01 10.20
C CYS A 246 -12.72 -20.53 10.31
N PHE A 247 -12.44 -21.26 9.24
CA PHE A 247 -12.50 -22.73 9.25
C PHE A 247 -11.38 -23.35 10.09
N GLU A 248 -10.15 -22.81 10.03
CA GLU A 248 -9.06 -23.23 10.93
C GLU A 248 -9.39 -22.97 12.40
N ASN A 249 -9.85 -21.74 12.70
CA ASN A 249 -10.29 -21.36 14.05
C ASN A 249 -11.50 -22.18 14.54
N TRP A 250 -12.31 -22.76 13.64
CA TRP A 250 -13.45 -23.58 14.04
C TRP A 250 -13.04 -24.82 14.84
N PHE A 251 -11.94 -25.47 14.43
CA PHE A 251 -11.38 -26.60 15.17
C PHE A 251 -10.79 -26.17 16.51
N GLU A 252 -10.11 -25.03 16.58
CA GLU A 252 -9.62 -24.47 17.85
C GLU A 252 -10.78 -24.16 18.81
N ARG A 253 -11.87 -23.61 18.28
CA ARG A 253 -13.10 -23.32 19.04
C ARG A 253 -13.80 -24.60 19.52
N MET A 254 -13.82 -25.65 18.69
CA MET A 254 -14.29 -26.98 19.14
C MET A 254 -13.42 -27.50 20.29
N GLN A 255 -12.11 -27.37 20.19
CA GLN A 255 -11.18 -27.78 21.25
C GLN A 255 -11.40 -26.97 22.54
N MET A 256 -11.64 -25.66 22.43
CA MET A 256 -12.04 -24.83 23.58
C MET A 256 -13.36 -25.29 24.19
N SER A 257 -14.36 -25.63 23.36
CA SER A 257 -15.62 -26.19 23.83
C SER A 257 -15.42 -27.49 24.59
N ILE A 258 -14.52 -28.37 24.14
CA ILE A 258 -14.16 -29.61 24.85
C ILE A 258 -13.50 -29.28 26.19
N ASN A 259 -12.51 -28.38 26.19
CA ASN A 259 -11.76 -27.99 27.39
C ASN A 259 -12.66 -27.35 28.45
N LEU A 260 -13.70 -26.64 28.02
CA LEU A 260 -14.69 -25.98 28.86
C LEU A 260 -15.96 -26.81 29.06
N ARG A 261 -15.92 -28.11 28.73
CA ARG A 261 -17.01 -29.07 28.97
C ARG A 261 -18.36 -28.63 28.39
N GLY A 262 -18.34 -27.95 27.25
CA GLY A 262 -19.51 -27.45 26.55
C GLY A 262 -20.02 -26.09 27.03
N GLU A 263 -19.35 -25.43 27.98
CA GLU A 263 -19.71 -24.06 28.35
C GLU A 263 -19.41 -23.06 27.22
N TYR A 264 -20.25 -22.03 27.11
CA TYR A 264 -20.00 -20.92 26.20
C TYR A 264 -18.75 -20.15 26.63
N PHE A 265 -17.87 -19.90 25.67
CA PHE A 265 -16.58 -19.22 25.89
C PHE A 265 -16.49 -17.84 25.22
N GLU A 266 -17.53 -17.45 24.49
CA GLU A 266 -17.74 -16.11 23.98
C GLU A 266 -19.19 -15.72 24.28
N ARG A 267 -19.39 -14.47 24.73
CA ARG A 267 -20.74 -13.92 24.91
C ARG A 267 -21.33 -13.58 23.54
N GLN A 268 -22.57 -14.01 23.31
CA GLN A 268 -23.36 -13.71 22.12
C GLN A 268 -23.77 -12.23 22.06
#